data_AF-A0A8T8HWS7-F1
#
_entry.id   AF-A0A8T8HWS7-F1
#
_cell.length_a   1.000
_cell.length_b   1.000
_cell.length_c   1.000
_cell.angle_alpha   90.00
_cell.angle_beta   90.00
_cell.angle_gamma   90.00
#
_symmetry.space_group_name_H-M   'P 1'
#
loop_
_entity.id
_entity.type
_entity.pdbx_description
1 polymer ?
#
loop_
_entity_poly.entity_id
_entity_poly.type
_entity_poly.pdbx_seq_one_letter_code
_entity_poly.pdbx_strand_id
1 'polypeptide(L)' 'YCYSATIEEIKKNDYVLTPGRYVGAAQAEEDPDAEPVEERIARLTKELFEQLDESARLDAVVREQLG' A
#
# COMPACT_ATOMS: atom_id res chain seq x y z
N TYR A 1 -14.68 5.04 -15.22
CA TYR A 1 -15.58 5.74 -14.28
C TYR A 1 -15.73 7.19 -14.70
N CYS A 2 -16.96 7.71 -14.80
CA CYS A 2 -17.24 9.11 -15.09
C CYS A 2 -18.18 9.64 -13.98
N TYR A 3 -17.89 10.83 -13.44
CA TYR A 3 -18.71 11.48 -12.40
C TYR A 3 -19.11 12.88 -12.89
N SER A 4 -20.39 13.24 -12.76
CA SER A 4 -20.90 14.58 -13.08
C SER A 4 -21.20 15.30 -11.77
N ALA A 5 -20.38 16.31 -11.45
CA ALA A 5 -20.52 17.10 -10.24
C ALA A 5 -21.52 18.25 -10.43
N THR A 6 -22.33 18.54 -9.41
CA THR A 6 -23.20 19.72 -9.41
C THR A 6 -22.43 21.00 -9.06
N ILE A 7 -22.98 22.16 -9.41
CA ILE A 7 -22.35 23.46 -9.08
C ILE A 7 -22.22 23.66 -7.56
N GLU A 8 -23.17 23.12 -6.78
CA GLU A 8 -23.12 23.18 -5.31
C GLU A 8 -21.96 22.35 -4.74
N GLU A 9 -21.69 21.16 -5.31
CA GLU A 9 -20.55 20.31 -4.93
C GLU A 9 -19.22 20.96 -5.28
N ILE A 10 -19.15 21.61 -6.45
CA ILE A 10 -17.97 22.37 -6.88
C ILE A 10 -17.72 23.53 -5.92
N LYS A 11 -18.78 24.27 -5.54
CA LYS A 11 -18.68 25.37 -4.57
C LYS A 11 -18.21 24.90 -3.18
N LYS A 12 -18.68 23.73 -2.73
CA LYS A 12 -18.24 23.11 -1.45
C LYS A 12 -16.77 22.70 -1.46
N ASN A 13 -16.20 22.46 -2.64
CA ASN A 13 -14.80 22.10 -2.85
C ASN A 13 -13.95 23.31 -3.30
N ASP A 14 -14.37 24.54 -3.00
CA ASP A 14 -13.68 25.78 -3.37
C ASP A 14 -13.36 25.89 -4.87
N TYR A 15 -14.24 25.34 -5.72
CA TYR A 15 -14.10 25.28 -7.17
C TYR A 15 -12.87 24.50 -7.67
N VAL A 16 -12.24 23.69 -6.82
CA VAL A 16 -11.14 22.80 -7.22
C VAL A 16 -11.70 21.64 -8.02
N LEU A 17 -11.36 21.54 -9.32
CA LEU A 17 -11.93 20.54 -10.25
C LEU A 17 -11.11 19.25 -10.39
N THR A 18 -10.20 18.98 -9.45
CA THR A 18 -9.34 17.79 -9.50
C THR A 18 -10.20 16.52 -9.45
N PRO A 19 -10.16 15.63 -10.46
CA PRO A 19 -11.07 14.49 -10.58
C PRO A 19 -11.13 13.61 -9.32
N GLY A 20 -10.00 13.38 -8.63
CA GLY A 20 -9.96 12.56 -7.40
C GLY A 20 -10.77 13.11 -6.22
N ARG A 21 -11.29 14.34 -6.31
CA ARG A 21 -12.14 14.96 -5.29
C ARG A 21 -13.64 14.72 -5.51
N TYR A 22 -14.01 14.30 -6.72
CA TYR A 22 -15.39 14.05 -7.15
C TYR A 22 -15.61 12.59 -7.54
N VAL A 23 -14.60 12.01 -8.18
CA VAL A 23 -14.51 10.59 -8.44
C VAL A 23 -13.90 9.98 -7.19
N GLY A 24 -14.76 9.51 -6.27
CA GLY A 24 -14.31 8.67 -5.17
C GLY A 24 -13.50 7.50 -5.73
N ALA A 25 -12.46 7.08 -5.00
CA ALA A 25 -11.88 5.76 -5.27
C ALA A 25 -13.05 4.76 -5.23
N ALA A 26 -13.10 3.83 -6.19
CA ALA A 26 -14.03 2.71 -6.06
C ALA A 26 -13.86 2.18 -4.63
N GLN A 27 -14.96 2.05 -3.90
CA GLN A 27 -14.93 1.33 -2.62
C GLN A 27 -14.20 0.04 -2.94
N ALA A 28 -13.00 -0.12 -2.38
CA ALA A 28 -12.35 -1.41 -2.43
C ALA A 28 -13.38 -2.36 -1.83
N GLU A 29 -13.83 -3.33 -2.60
CA GLU A 29 -14.57 -4.44 -2.02
C GLU A 29 -13.66 -4.95 -0.91
N GLU A 30 -14.08 -4.78 0.34
CA GLU A 30 -13.40 -5.36 1.48
C GLU A 30 -13.46 -6.86 1.23
N ASP A 31 -12.34 -7.43 0.79
CA ASP A 31 -12.21 -8.86 0.63
C ASP A 31 -12.50 -9.48 2.00
N PRO A 32 -13.58 -10.28 2.14
CA PRO A 32 -14.00 -10.83 3.42
C PRO A 32 -12.96 -11.79 4.02
N ASP A 33 -12.02 -12.27 3.19
CA ASP A 33 -10.91 -13.13 3.59
C ASP A 33 -9.60 -12.32 3.78
N ALA A 34 -9.61 -11.00 3.64
CA ALA A 34 -8.43 -10.18 3.86
C ALA A 34 -8.02 -10.16 5.34
N GLU A 35 -6.74 -10.47 5.58
CA GLU A 35 -6.12 -10.30 6.89
C GLU A 35 -6.21 -8.83 7.35
N PRO A 36 -6.47 -8.56 8.65
CA PRO A 36 -6.41 -7.22 9.21
C PRO A 36 -5.08 -6.53 8.89
N VAL A 37 -5.10 -5.21 8.70
CA VAL A 37 -3.90 -4.44 8.31
C VAL A 37 -2.77 -4.62 9.33
N GLU A 38 -3.11 -4.68 10.62
CA GLU A 38 -2.17 -4.90 11.71
C GLU A 38 -1.53 -6.29 11.66
N GLU A 39 -2.32 -7.33 11.36
CA GLU A 39 -1.83 -8.71 11.21
C GLU A 39 -0.92 -8.84 10.00
N ARG A 40 -1.30 -8.24 8.87
CA ARG A 40 -0.47 -8.16 7.67
C ARG A 40 0.87 -7.49 7.95
N ILE A 41 0.85 -6.34 8.62
CA ILE A 41 2.08 -5.61 8.95
C ILE A 41 2.98 -6.48 9.83
N ALA A 42 2.43 -7.11 10.86
CA ALA A 42 3.19 -8.00 11.75
C ALA A 42 3.81 -9.18 10.99
N ARG A 43 3.03 -9.86 10.14
CA ARG A 43 3.49 -11.00 9.33
C ARG A 43 4.60 -10.59 8.35
N LEU A 44 4.37 -9.52 7.57
CA LEU A 44 5.35 -9.04 6.59
C LEU A 44 6.62 -8.51 7.24
N THR A 45 6.50 -7.87 8.41
CA THR A 45 7.68 -7.39 9.16
C THR A 45 8.54 -8.56 9.63
N LYS A 46 7.90 -9.62 10.15
CA LYS A 46 8.61 -10.84 10.54
C LYS A 46 9.33 -11.47 9.35
N GLU A 47 8.62 -11.65 8.23
CA GLU A 47 9.18 -12.22 7.01
C GLU A 47 10.37 -11.39 6.48
N LEU A 48 10.26 -10.06 6.53
CA LEU A 48 11.35 -9.16 6.14
C LEU A 48 12.60 -9.37 7.00
N PHE A 49 12.46 -9.50 8.33
CA PHE A 49 13.61 -9.74 9.20
C PHE A 49 14.27 -11.09 8.91
N GLU A 50 13.49 -12.15 8.68
CA GLU A 50 14.03 -13.47 8.30
C GLU A 50 14.83 -13.41 6.99
N GLN A 51 14.35 -12.65 5.99
CA GLN A 51 15.06 -12.45 4.73
C GLN A 51 16.35 -11.65 4.89
N LEU A 52 16.38 -10.65 5.77
CA LEU A 52 17.58 -9.88 6.07
C LEU A 52 18.65 -10.74 6.77
N ASP A 53 18.24 -11.58 7.71
CA ASP A 53 19.15 -12.52 8.39
C ASP A 53 19.76 -13.52 7.40
N GLU A 54 18.94 -14.09 6.51
CA GLU A 54 19.44 -14.99 5.47
C GLU A 54 20.36 -14.27 4.47
N SER A 55 20.04 -13.03 4.08
CA SER A 55 20.93 -12.21 3.25
C SER A 55 22.28 -11.99 3.92
N ALA A 56 22.31 -11.64 5.21
CA ALA A 56 23.54 -11.42 5.94
C ALA A 56 24.39 -12.71 6.06
N ARG A 57 23.73 -13.86 6.24
CA ARG A 57 24.37 -15.17 6.22
C ARG A 57 25.01 -15.46 4.86
N LEU A 58 24.26 -15.28 3.78
CA LEU A 58 24.77 -15.53 2.42
C LEU A 58 25.94 -14.60 2.08
N ASP A 59 25.87 -13.33 2.46
CA ASP A 59 26.97 -12.38 2.29
C ASP A 59 28.24 -12.84 3.01
N ALA A 60 28.12 -13.39 4.21
CA ALA A 60 29.26 -13.94 4.95
C ALA A 60 29.88 -15.14 4.22
N VAL A 61 29.05 -16.07 3.72
CA VAL A 61 29.50 -17.23 2.93
C VAL A 61 30.23 -16.80 1.66
N VAL A 62 29.70 -15.82 0.93
CA VAL A 62 30.34 -15.31 -0.30
C VAL A 62 31.70 -14.69 0.02
N ARG A 63 31.82 -13.93 1.12
CA ARG A 63 33.10 -13.35 1.54
C ARG A 63 34.12 -14.41 1.94
N GLU A 64 33.70 -15.48 2.60
CA GLU A 64 34.57 -16.62 2.95
C GLU A 64 35.10 -17.33 1.69
N GLN A 65 34.29 -17.47 0.65
CA GLN A 65 34.70 -18.14 -0.60
C GLN A 65 35.60 -17.29 -1.50
N LEU A 66 35.52 -15.95 -1.40
CA LEU A 66 36.29 -15.01 -2.23
C LEU A 66 37.57 -14.50 -1.56
N GLY A 67 37.74 -14.69 -0.25
CA GLY A 67 38.96 -14.39 0.52
C GLY A 67 39.92 -15.56 0.55
#